data_AF-A0A7S3II59-F1
#
_entry.id   AF-A0A7S3II59-F1
#
_cell.length_a   1.000
_cell.length_b   1.000
_cell.length_c   1.000
_cell.angle_alpha   90.00
_cell.angle_beta   90.00
_cell.angle_gamma   90.00
#
_symmetry.space_group_name_H-M   'P 1'
#
loop_
_entity.id
_entity.type
_entity.pdbx_description
1 polymer ?
#
loop_
_entity_poly.entity_id
_entity_poly.type
_entity_poly.pdbx_seq_one_letter_code
_entity_poly.pdbx_strand_id
1 'polypeptide(L)'
;NKMGCGASKDAVNVEASSMKKPAKTDNIEKTVDAIIEKIWKKYDVDNNGYLDMEEVKKFTVDTLSNHGTSQAATVPSEEEMTKAFSQFDKDGNNRVEKDEMRVYIKKQLNVPK
;
A
#
# COMPACT_ATOMS: atom_id res chain seq x y z
N ASN A 1 43.65 -4.52 46.04
CA ASN A 1 45.04 -4.63 45.55
C ASN A 1 45.01 -5.24 44.14
N LYS A 2 45.69 -4.60 43.18
CA LYS A 2 45.74 -4.84 41.71
C LYS A 2 44.43 -4.53 40.93
N MET A 3 44.35 -3.46 40.13
CA MET A 3 45.01 -3.15 38.84
C MET A 3 44.71 -4.14 37.69
N GLY A 4 44.31 -3.55 36.56
CA GLY A 4 44.20 -4.19 35.23
C GLY A 4 42.98 -3.64 34.49
N CYS A 5 42.99 -2.42 33.96
CA CYS A 5 43.47 -2.07 32.60
C CYS A 5 43.09 -3.09 31.52
N GLY A 6 42.24 -2.64 30.59
CA GLY A 6 41.90 -3.34 29.36
C GLY A 6 41.08 -2.43 28.45
N ALA A 7 41.74 -1.44 27.86
CA ALA A 7 41.18 -0.67 26.77
C ALA A 7 41.18 -1.50 25.47
N SER A 8 40.26 -1.11 24.59
CA SER A 8 40.23 -1.39 23.16
C SER A 8 39.85 -2.81 22.74
N LYS A 9 38.75 -2.90 21.96
CA LYS A 9 38.83 -3.08 20.51
C LYS A 9 37.43 -3.00 19.92
N ASP A 10 37.25 -1.94 19.15
CA ASP A 10 36.63 -1.91 17.83
C ASP A 10 35.90 -3.19 17.39
N ALA A 11 34.59 -3.05 17.19
CA ALA A 11 33.88 -3.76 16.14
C ALA A 11 32.69 -2.90 15.73
N VAL A 12 32.95 -2.02 14.76
CA VAL A 12 31.93 -1.53 13.86
C VAL A 12 31.34 -2.76 13.14
N ASN A 13 30.09 -3.10 13.44
CA ASN A 13 29.29 -3.94 12.55
C ASN A 13 28.18 -3.05 11.99
N VAL A 14 28.53 -2.38 10.91
CA VAL A 14 27.58 -1.83 9.95
C VAL A 14 26.88 -3.00 9.26
N GLU A 15 25.69 -3.36 9.72
CA GLU A 15 24.68 -3.91 8.82
C GLU A 15 23.31 -3.37 9.22
N ALA A 16 22.82 -2.53 8.32
CA ALA A 16 21.44 -2.15 8.04
C ALA A 16 20.40 -2.42 9.14
N SER A 17 19.94 -1.30 9.67
CA SER A 17 18.54 -0.97 9.91
C SER A 17 17.51 -2.09 9.79
N SER A 18 16.73 -2.13 10.86
CA SER A 18 15.31 -2.43 10.86
C SER A 18 14.87 -3.88 10.82
N MET A 19 14.63 -4.36 12.05
CA MET A 19 13.36 -5.00 12.41
C MET A 19 13.16 -6.43 11.90
N LYS A 20 13.79 -7.37 12.59
CA LYS A 20 13.17 -8.69 12.86
C LYS A 20 11.84 -8.48 13.62
N LYS A 21 10.70 -8.93 13.06
CA LYS A 21 9.47 -9.43 13.76
C LYS A 21 8.33 -9.71 12.74
N PRO A 22 7.37 -10.62 13.03
CA PRO A 22 7.47 -12.06 13.32
C PRO A 22 6.66 -12.91 12.30
N ALA A 23 6.84 -14.23 12.33
CA ALA A 23 6.31 -15.26 11.40
C ALA A 23 4.77 -15.36 11.17
N LYS A 24 3.97 -14.39 11.64
CA LYS A 24 2.54 -14.27 11.31
C LYS A 24 2.28 -13.35 10.12
N THR A 25 3.21 -12.43 9.85
CA THR A 25 3.06 -11.42 8.80
C THR A 25 3.29 -12.01 7.41
N ASP A 26 4.15 -13.02 7.25
CA ASP A 26 4.46 -13.62 5.94
C ASP A 26 3.23 -14.12 5.16
N ASN A 27 2.25 -14.70 5.85
CA ASN A 27 1.04 -15.20 5.19
C ASN A 27 0.05 -14.07 4.86
N ILE A 28 0.07 -13.00 5.66
CA ILE A 28 -0.75 -11.81 5.45
C ILE A 28 -0.18 -11.00 4.29
N GLU A 29 1.14 -10.74 4.27
CA GLU A 29 1.82 -10.07 3.15
C GLU A 29 1.52 -10.79 1.84
N LYS A 30 1.66 -12.13 1.79
CA LYS A 30 1.33 -12.92 0.59
C LYS A 30 -0.12 -12.79 0.17
N THR A 31 -1.05 -12.77 1.14
CA THR A 31 -2.48 -12.58 0.84
C THR A 31 -2.75 -11.18 0.30
N VAL A 32 -2.14 -10.16 0.91
CA VAL A 32 -2.24 -8.77 0.46
C VAL A 32 -1.65 -8.62 -0.94
N ASP A 33 -0.47 -9.17 -1.19
CA ASP A 33 0.18 -9.14 -2.51
C ASP A 33 -0.71 -9.79 -3.58
N ALA A 34 -1.26 -10.97 -3.30
CA ALA A 34 -2.19 -11.64 -4.21
C ALA A 34 -3.49 -10.84 -4.45
N ILE A 35 -3.97 -10.07 -3.47
CA ILE A 35 -5.12 -9.17 -3.65
C ILE A 35 -4.72 -7.97 -4.51
N ILE A 36 -3.57 -7.34 -4.24
CA ILE A 36 -3.04 -6.23 -5.03
C ILE A 36 -2.86 -6.65 -6.48
N GLU A 37 -2.18 -7.78 -6.73
CA GLU A 37 -1.96 -8.31 -8.08
C GLU A 37 -3.27 -8.55 -8.83
N LYS A 38 -4.33 -9.00 -8.15
CA LYS A 38 -5.66 -9.17 -8.78
C LYS A 38 -6.30 -7.85 -9.17
N ILE A 39 -6.17 -6.82 -8.33
CA ILE A 39 -6.69 -5.49 -8.61
C ILE A 39 -5.88 -4.87 -9.75
N TRP A 40 -4.55 -4.92 -9.66
CA TRP A 40 -3.63 -4.44 -10.70
C TRP A 40 -3.89 -5.12 -12.04
N LYS A 41 -3.99 -6.46 -12.10
CA LYS A 41 -4.31 -7.15 -13.36
C LYS A 41 -5.63 -6.73 -14.00
N LYS A 42 -6.57 -6.19 -13.21
CA LYS A 42 -7.89 -5.81 -13.70
C LYS A 42 -7.97 -4.33 -14.09
N TYR A 43 -7.23 -3.46 -13.42
CA TYR A 43 -7.33 -2.00 -13.59
C TYR A 43 -6.03 -1.33 -14.04
N ASP A 44 -4.85 -1.87 -13.71
CA ASP A 44 -3.53 -1.42 -14.22
C ASP A 44 -3.34 -1.97 -15.65
N VAL A 45 -3.85 -1.22 -16.62
CA VAL A 45 -3.85 -1.58 -18.04
C VAL A 45 -2.44 -1.48 -18.61
N ASP A 46 -1.72 -0.43 -18.23
CA ASP A 46 -0.37 -0.16 -18.73
C ASP A 46 0.75 -0.81 -17.90
N ASN A 47 0.39 -1.50 -16.81
CA ASN A 47 1.27 -2.29 -15.95
C ASN A 47 2.45 -1.47 -15.41
N ASN A 48 2.21 -0.20 -15.15
CA ASN A 48 3.22 0.76 -14.72
C ASN A 48 3.54 0.64 -13.21
N GLY A 49 2.72 -0.13 -12.47
CA GLY A 49 2.90 -0.36 -11.04
C GLY A 49 2.23 0.66 -10.12
N TYR A 50 1.48 1.60 -10.70
CA TYR A 50 0.58 2.53 -10.03
C TYR A 50 -0.78 2.50 -10.76
N LEU A 51 -1.80 3.13 -10.18
CA LEU A 51 -3.07 3.38 -10.87
C LEU A 51 -3.19 4.88 -11.06
N ASP A 52 -3.21 5.31 -12.31
CA ASP A 52 -3.37 6.71 -12.66
C ASP A 52 -4.84 7.17 -12.52
N MET A 53 -5.06 8.48 -12.62
CA MET A 53 -6.40 9.08 -12.63
C MET A 53 -7.37 8.36 -13.56
N GLU A 54 -6.97 8.00 -14.77
CA GLU A 54 -7.86 7.34 -15.73
C GLU A 54 -8.23 5.90 -15.34
N GLU A 55 -7.31 5.18 -14.70
CA GLU A 55 -7.51 3.79 -14.28
C GLU A 55 -8.30 3.72 -12.97
N VAL A 56 -7.96 4.57 -12.00
CA VAL A 56 -8.73 4.73 -10.76
C VAL A 56 -10.13 5.20 -11.06
N LYS A 57 -10.35 6.02 -12.09
CA LYS A 57 -11.69 6.39 -12.56
C LYS A 57 -12.51 5.17 -12.94
N LYS A 58 -11.95 4.28 -13.76
CA LYS A 58 -12.62 3.03 -14.14
C LYS A 58 -12.87 2.14 -12.93
N PHE A 59 -11.89 2.00 -12.05
CA PHE A 59 -12.03 1.26 -10.79
C PHE A 59 -13.17 1.80 -9.92
N THR A 60 -13.21 3.13 -9.77
CA THR A 60 -14.20 3.84 -8.96
C THR A 60 -15.58 3.67 -9.57
N VAL A 61 -15.74 3.88 -10.88
CA VAL A 61 -17.01 3.66 -11.59
C VAL A 61 -17.50 2.22 -11.47
N ASP A 62 -16.61 1.24 -11.66
CA ASP A 62 -16.92 -0.19 -11.58
C ASP A 62 -17.34 -0.59 -10.16
N THR A 63 -16.60 -0.11 -9.16
CA THR A 63 -16.88 -0.37 -7.73
C THR A 63 -18.18 0.30 -7.27
N LEU A 64 -18.41 1.57 -7.64
CA LEU A 64 -19.66 2.29 -7.33
C LEU A 64 -20.86 1.68 -8.06
N SER A 65 -20.70 1.27 -9.32
CA SER A 65 -21.75 0.59 -10.09
C SER A 65 -22.09 -0.78 -9.49
N ASN A 66 -21.10 -1.53 -9.02
CA ASN A 66 -21.32 -2.85 -8.42
C ASN A 66 -21.95 -2.76 -7.01
N HIS A 67 -21.76 -1.64 -6.29
CA HIS A 67 -22.31 -1.44 -4.94
C HIS A 67 -23.73 -0.82 -4.92
N GLY A 68 -24.44 -0.81 -6.04
CA GLY A 68 -25.90 -0.63 -6.05
C GLY A 68 -26.41 0.81 -5.95
N THR A 69 -25.56 1.83 -6.14
CA THR A 69 -26.08 3.17 -6.41
C THR A 69 -26.48 3.24 -7.88
N SER A 70 -27.78 3.08 -8.14
CA SER A 70 -28.41 3.25 -9.47
C SER A 70 -28.40 4.71 -9.95
N GLN A 71 -27.38 5.50 -9.60
CA GLN A 71 -27.12 6.81 -10.20
C GLN A 71 -25.99 6.65 -11.19
N ALA A 72 -26.43 6.33 -12.42
CA ALA A 72 -25.84 6.63 -13.71
C ALA A 72 -24.34 6.39 -13.89
N ALA A 73 -24.02 5.77 -15.03
CA ALA A 73 -22.71 5.77 -15.67
C ALA A 73 -22.23 7.18 -16.09
N THR A 74 -22.40 8.17 -15.22
CA THR A 74 -21.81 9.49 -15.29
C THR A 74 -20.39 9.37 -14.75
N VAL A 75 -19.45 9.60 -15.67
CA VAL A 75 -18.07 9.99 -15.40
C VAL A 75 -17.99 10.73 -14.05
N PRO A 76 -17.30 10.19 -13.04
CA PRO A 76 -17.22 10.85 -11.74
C PRO A 76 -16.53 12.20 -11.93
N SER A 77 -17.08 13.25 -11.31
CA SER A 77 -16.47 14.58 -11.32
C SER A 77 -15.12 14.57 -10.62
N GLU A 78 -14.28 15.56 -10.92
CA GLU A 78 -12.97 15.72 -10.28
C GLU A 78 -13.07 15.73 -8.76
N GLU A 79 -14.13 16.27 -8.16
CA GLU A 79 -14.35 16.21 -6.70
C GLU A 79 -14.54 14.78 -6.18
N GLU A 80 -15.36 13.97 -6.85
CA GLU A 80 -15.62 12.58 -6.42
C GLU A 80 -14.39 11.71 -6.64
N MET A 81 -13.66 11.98 -7.72
CA MET A 81 -12.35 11.40 -7.99
C MET A 81 -11.36 11.79 -6.89
N THR A 82 -11.26 13.08 -6.54
CA THR A 82 -10.36 13.57 -5.49
C THR A 82 -10.70 12.97 -4.13
N LYS A 83 -11.99 12.75 -3.82
CA LYS A 83 -12.41 12.04 -2.60
C LYS A 83 -12.00 10.57 -2.64
N ALA A 84 -12.20 9.88 -3.77
CA ALA A 84 -11.75 8.51 -3.96
C ALA A 84 -10.24 8.43 -3.77
N PHE A 85 -9.48 9.27 -4.48
CA PHE A 85 -8.03 9.40 -4.33
C PHE A 85 -7.63 9.66 -2.88
N SER A 86 -8.21 10.63 -2.18
CA SER A 86 -7.88 10.91 -0.77
C SER A 86 -8.09 9.70 0.18
N GLN A 87 -8.96 8.75 -0.19
CA GLN A 87 -9.12 7.53 0.57
C GLN A 87 -7.95 6.55 0.37
N PHE A 88 -7.40 6.48 -0.84
CA PHE A 88 -6.33 5.57 -1.24
C PHE A 88 -4.94 6.23 -1.21
N ASP A 89 -4.75 7.29 -2.00
CA ASP A 89 -3.57 8.15 -2.11
C ASP A 89 -3.43 9.03 -0.86
N LYS A 90 -2.37 8.76 -0.09
CA LYS A 90 -1.99 9.50 1.12
C LYS A 90 -0.94 10.56 0.85
N ASP A 91 -0.14 10.38 -0.18
CA ASP A 91 0.92 11.32 -0.53
C ASP A 91 0.39 12.48 -1.42
N GLY A 92 -0.83 12.37 -1.95
CA GLY A 92 -1.46 13.38 -2.80
C GLY A 92 -0.77 13.48 -4.16
N ASN A 93 -0.13 12.40 -4.61
CA ASN A 93 0.59 12.33 -5.88
C ASN A 93 -0.38 12.13 -7.08
N ASN A 94 -1.68 12.02 -6.81
CA ASN A 94 -2.76 11.78 -7.77
C ASN A 94 -2.67 10.42 -8.49
N ARG A 95 -2.00 9.43 -7.88
CA ARG A 95 -1.82 8.08 -8.42
C ARG A 95 -1.69 7.06 -7.29
N VAL A 96 -2.46 5.98 -7.35
CA VAL A 96 -2.47 4.99 -6.27
C VAL A 96 -1.34 4.00 -6.50
N GLU A 97 -0.32 4.04 -5.65
CA GLU A 97 0.81 3.11 -5.75
C GLU A 97 0.48 1.75 -5.11
N LYS A 98 1.17 0.68 -5.53
CA LYS A 98 1.04 -0.64 -4.90
C LYS A 98 1.29 -0.60 -3.40
N ASP A 99 2.25 0.22 -2.94
CA ASP A 99 2.57 0.32 -1.53
C ASP A 99 1.44 0.96 -0.72
N GLU A 100 0.82 2.01 -1.26
CA GLU A 100 -0.36 2.65 -0.66
C GLU A 100 -1.54 1.69 -0.60
N MET A 101 -1.79 0.93 -1.67
CA MET A 101 -2.82 -0.11 -1.69
C MET A 101 -2.54 -1.20 -0.66
N ARG A 102 -1.27 -1.58 -0.49
CA ARG A 102 -0.83 -2.54 0.52
C ARG A 102 -1.14 -2.06 1.93
N VAL A 103 -0.85 -0.79 2.22
CA VAL A 103 -1.18 -0.16 3.50
C VAL A 103 -2.69 -0.08 3.70
N TYR A 104 -3.44 0.26 2.66
CA TYR A 104 -4.90 0.32 2.67
C TYR A 104 -5.53 -1.06 2.98
N ILE A 105 -5.14 -2.11 2.26
CA ILE A 105 -5.67 -3.48 2.47
C ILE A 105 -5.28 -4.00 3.86
N LYS A 106 -4.05 -3.77 4.32
CA LYS A 106 -3.63 -4.14 5.68
C LYS A 106 -4.47 -3.43 6.74
N LYS A 107 -4.81 -2.15 6.51
CA LYS A 107 -5.70 -1.38 7.39
C LYS A 107 -7.13 -1.93 7.39
N GLN A 108 -7.68 -2.30 6.23
CA GLN A 108 -9.01 -2.91 6.11
C GLN A 108 -9.08 -4.29 6.78
N LEU A 109 -7.99 -5.06 6.72
CA LEU A 109 -7.84 -6.34 7.43
C LEU A 109 -7.54 -6.17 8.93
N ASN A 110 -7.55 -4.94 9.44
CA ASN A 110 -7.36 -4.59 10.84
C ASN A 110 -6.06 -5.16 11.45
N VAL A 111 -5.02 -5.30 10.62
CA VAL A 111 -3.72 -5.87 11.03
C VAL A 111 -3.00 -4.83 11.89
N PRO A 112 -2.66 -5.13 13.16
CA PRO A 112 -1.91 -4.20 14.00
C PRO A 112 -0.53 -3.94 13.38
N LYS A 113 -0.15 -2.65 13.32
CA LYS A 113 1.17 -2.17 12.86
C LYS A 113 2.30 -2.73 13.71
#